data_AF-A0A843JVL2-F1
#
_entry.id   AF-A0A843JVL2-F1
#
_cell.length_a   1.000
_cell.length_b   1.000
_cell.length_c   1.000
_cell.angle_alpha   90.00
_cell.angle_beta   90.00
_cell.angle_gamma   90.00
#
_symmetry.space_group_name_H-M   'P 1'
#
loop_
_entity.id
_entity.type
_entity.pdbx_description
1 polymer ?
#
loop_
_entity_poly.entity_id
_entity_poly.type
_entity_poly.pdbx_seq_one_letter_code
_entity_poly.pdbx_strand_id
1 'polypeptide(L)'
;MVWQFLTNIWNGLIDVLTYIVFHGELVAFLVLAGLAIAAAIYVVNDKEVVHSAFYLAFVFVCVGFTYFFLEAEFMGVVQLLVYVGAITILFAFSIMLTRRYIVKSGGDSDE
;
A
#
# COMPACT_ATOMS: atom_id res chain seq x y z
N MET A 1 1.82 -35.94 -29.06
CA MET A 1 2.86 -34.94 -28.75
C MET A 1 2.25 -33.59 -28.33
N VAL A 2 1.46 -32.90 -29.17
CA VAL A 2 0.85 -31.60 -28.82
C VAL A 2 -0.09 -31.67 -27.61
N TRP A 3 -0.91 -32.72 -27.53
CA TRP A 3 -1.80 -32.93 -26.39
C TRP A 3 -1.05 -33.10 -25.05
N GLN A 4 0.18 -33.62 -25.08
CA GLN A 4 1.02 -33.76 -23.89
C GLN A 4 1.64 -32.42 -23.46
N PHE A 5 1.94 -31.55 -24.42
CA PHE A 5 2.35 -30.17 -24.15
C PHE A 5 1.21 -29.34 -23.54
N LEU A 6 0.00 -29.43 -24.10
CA LEU A 6 -1.18 -28.74 -23.58
C LEU A 6 -1.53 -29.18 -22.14
N THR A 7 -1.44 -30.48 -21.86
CA THR A 7 -1.68 -31.01 -20.52
C THR A 7 -0.58 -30.62 -19.54
N ASN A 8 0.69 -30.56 -19.96
CA ASN A 8 1.78 -30.06 -19.12
C ASN A 8 1.61 -28.57 -18.77
N ILE A 9 1.16 -27.73 -19.72
CA ILE A 9 0.83 -26.33 -19.46
C ILE A 9 -0.33 -26.23 -18.47
N TRP A 10 -1.39 -26.99 -18.72
CA TRP A 10 -2.59 -26.99 -17.89
C TRP A 10 -2.28 -27.43 -16.46
N ASN A 11 -1.52 -28.50 -16.29
CA ASN A 11 -1.09 -28.99 -14.97
C ASN A 11 -0.14 -27.99 -14.30
N GLY A 12 0.76 -27.35 -15.03
CA GLY A 12 1.61 -26.29 -14.48
C GLY A 12 0.81 -25.09 -13.95
N LEU A 13 -0.26 -24.67 -14.64
CA LEU A 13 -1.16 -23.63 -14.14
C LEU A 13 -1.90 -24.06 -12.87
N ILE A 14 -2.41 -25.30 -12.84
CA ILE A 14 -3.08 -25.85 -11.66
C ILE A 14 -2.10 -25.99 -10.50
N ASP A 15 -0.87 -26.43 -10.75
CA ASP A 15 0.17 -26.56 -9.74
C ASP A 15 0.52 -25.19 -9.15
N VAL A 16 0.62 -24.14 -9.97
CA VAL A 16 0.83 -22.77 -9.47
C VAL A 16 -0.33 -22.31 -8.60
N LEU A 17 -1.58 -22.50 -9.06
CA LEU A 17 -2.76 -22.13 -8.29
C LEU A 17 -2.84 -22.89 -6.96
N THR A 18 -2.59 -24.19 -7.02
CA THR A 18 -2.58 -25.08 -5.85
C THR A 18 -1.45 -24.65 -4.92
N TYR A 19 -0.24 -24.44 -5.43
CA TYR A 19 0.91 -23.97 -4.66
C TYR A 19 0.59 -22.68 -3.89
N ILE A 20 0.01 -21.68 -4.56
CA ILE A 20 -0.41 -20.42 -3.91
C ILE A 20 -1.44 -20.68 -2.80
N VAL A 21 -2.48 -21.46 -3.07
CA VAL A 21 -3.58 -21.72 -2.12
C VAL A 21 -3.11 -22.53 -0.90
N PHE A 22 -2.17 -23.45 -1.10
CA PHE A 22 -1.62 -24.29 -0.03
C PHE A 22 -0.54 -23.58 0.81
N HIS A 23 0.06 -22.49 0.32
CA HIS A 23 1.06 -21.71 1.06
C HIS A 23 0.43 -20.45 1.67
N GLY A 24 0.12 -20.52 2.97
CA GLY A 24 -0.55 -19.43 3.69
C GLY A 24 0.19 -18.09 3.67
N GLU A 25 1.53 -18.11 3.64
CA GLU A 25 2.38 -16.91 3.53
C GLU A 25 2.17 -16.14 2.22
N LEU A 26 2.02 -16.86 1.10
CA LEU A 26 1.80 -16.27 -0.22
C LEU A 26 0.39 -15.68 -0.33
N VAL A 27 -0.60 -16.36 0.26
CA VAL A 27 -1.97 -15.84 0.35
C VAL A 27 -1.99 -14.54 1.16
N ALA A 28 -1.35 -14.52 2.33
CA ALA A 28 -1.25 -13.32 3.16
C ALA A 28 -0.55 -12.17 2.41
N PHE A 29 0.55 -12.46 1.71
CA PHE A 29 1.25 -11.49 0.87
C PHE A 29 0.35 -10.91 -0.23
N LEU A 30 -0.36 -11.76 -0.97
CA LEU A 30 -1.25 -11.33 -2.06
C LEU A 30 -2.41 -10.47 -1.56
N VAL A 31 -2.98 -10.82 -0.41
CA VAL A 31 -4.06 -10.04 0.23
C VAL A 31 -3.53 -8.67 0.67
N LEU A 32 -2.39 -8.62 1.35
CA LEU A 32 -1.78 -7.36 1.78
C LEU A 32 -1.35 -6.48 0.60
N ALA A 33 -0.79 -7.08 -0.45
CA ALA A 33 -0.44 -6.38 -1.68
C ALA A 33 -1.68 -5.80 -2.37
N GLY A 34 -2.76 -6.58 -2.46
CA GLY A 34 -4.04 -6.10 -3.00
C GLY A 34 -4.62 -4.94 -2.19
N LEU A 35 -4.60 -5.04 -0.86
CA LEU A 35 -5.04 -3.96 0.05
C LEU A 35 -4.17 -2.70 -0.09
N ALA A 36 -2.84 -2.85 -0.20
CA ALA A 36 -1.93 -1.74 -0.40
C ALA A 36 -2.19 -1.01 -1.73
N ILE A 37 -2.42 -1.75 -2.81
CA ILE A 37 -2.74 -1.17 -4.12
C ILE A 37 -4.09 -0.46 -4.08
N ALA A 38 -5.12 -1.08 -3.50
CA ALA A 38 -6.42 -0.45 -3.34
C ALA A 38 -6.32 0.87 -2.57
N ALA A 39 -5.63 0.86 -1.42
CA ALA A 39 -5.39 2.06 -0.63
C ALA A 39 -4.59 3.12 -1.39
N ALA A 40 -3.57 2.75 -2.16
CA ALA A 40 -2.80 3.67 -2.99
C ALA A 40 -3.66 4.34 -4.08
N ILE A 41 -4.64 3.63 -4.65
CA ILE A 41 -5.61 4.23 -5.59
C ILE A 41 -6.47 5.27 -4.86
N TYR A 42 -6.94 4.97 -3.64
CA TYR A 42 -7.70 5.94 -2.83
C TYR A 42 -6.87 7.18 -2.45
N VAL A 43 -5.58 7.03 -2.14
CA VAL A 43 -4.67 8.16 -1.86
C VAL A 43 -4.71 9.22 -2.97
N VAL A 44 -4.68 8.79 -4.23
CA VAL A 44 -4.61 9.68 -5.40
C VAL A 44 -5.99 10.18 -5.84
N ASN A 45 -7.06 9.42 -5.57
CA ASN A 45 -8.41 9.79 -5.99
C ASN A 45 -9.08 10.81 -5.06
N ASP A 46 -8.69 10.84 -3.79
CA ASP A 46 -9.38 11.65 -2.79
C ASP A 46 -9.18 13.16 -2.97
N LYS A 47 -10.27 13.92 -2.77
CA LYS A 47 -10.27 15.39 -2.92
C LYS A 47 -9.75 16.12 -1.68
N GLU A 48 -9.93 15.50 -0.50
CA GLU A 48 -9.49 16.07 0.77
C GLU A 48 -8.15 15.44 1.17
N VAL A 49 -7.11 16.25 1.12
CA VAL A 49 -5.72 15.77 1.28
C VAL A 49 -5.44 15.14 2.66
N VAL A 50 -6.25 15.47 3.67
CA VAL A 50 -6.20 14.84 5.00
C VAL A 50 -6.60 13.37 4.94
N HIS A 51 -7.63 13.04 4.16
CA HIS A 51 -8.05 11.65 3.97
C HIS A 51 -7.00 10.88 3.16
N SER A 52 -6.44 11.48 2.12
CA SER A 52 -5.31 10.90 1.36
C SER A 52 -4.12 10.56 2.25
N ALA A 53 -3.77 11.41 3.22
CA ALA A 53 -2.68 11.13 4.15
C ALA A 53 -2.95 9.92 5.06
N PHE A 54 -4.22 9.71 5.46
CA PHE A 54 -4.61 8.52 6.24
C PHE A 54 -4.50 7.23 5.40
N TYR A 55 -4.96 7.26 4.14
CA TYR A 55 -4.78 6.13 3.22
C TYR A 55 -3.31 5.84 2.95
N LEU A 56 -2.45 6.86 2.90
CA LEU A 56 -1.00 6.68 2.77
C LEU A 56 -0.41 5.98 4.00
N ALA A 57 -0.86 6.32 5.21
CA ALA A 57 -0.50 5.60 6.43
C ALA A 57 -0.87 4.11 6.31
N PHE A 58 -2.08 3.84 5.84
CA PHE A 58 -2.58 2.49 5.67
C PHE A 58 -1.74 1.67 4.66
N VAL A 59 -1.32 2.28 3.55
CA VAL A 59 -0.38 1.64 2.61
C VAL A 59 0.92 1.23 3.31
N PHE A 60 1.52 2.12 4.10
CA PHE A 60 2.75 1.80 4.82
C PHE A 60 2.56 0.73 5.90
N VAL A 61 1.38 0.66 6.53
CA VAL A 61 1.03 -0.42 7.46
C VAL A 61 0.94 -1.76 6.72
N CYS A 62 0.27 -1.82 5.58
CA CYS A 62 0.20 -3.04 4.76
C CYS A 62 1.61 -3.52 4.36
N VAL A 63 2.48 -2.60 3.92
CA VAL A 63 3.87 -2.92 3.58
C VAL A 63 4.66 -3.38 4.81
N GLY A 64 4.43 -2.76 5.98
CA GLY A 64 5.04 -3.18 7.25
C GLY A 64 4.67 -4.62 7.60
N PHE A 65 3.39 -4.98 7.53
CA PHE A 65 2.93 -6.35 7.74
C PHE A 65 3.52 -7.33 6.73
N THR A 66 3.65 -6.94 5.46
CA THR A 66 4.33 -7.75 4.44
C THR A 66 5.76 -8.09 4.86
N TYR A 67 6.52 -7.17 5.45
CA TYR A 67 7.88 -7.48 5.93
C TYR A 67 7.90 -8.53 7.05
N PHE A 68 6.89 -8.58 7.92
CA PHE A 68 6.79 -9.64 8.93
C PHE A 68 6.56 -11.02 8.29
N PHE A 69 5.77 -11.09 7.21
CA PHE A 69 5.56 -12.35 6.47
C PHE A 69 6.79 -12.78 5.68
N LEU A 70 7.70 -11.86 5.35
CA LEU A 70 8.98 -12.16 4.68
C LEU A 70 10.12 -12.51 5.66
N GLU A 71 9.81 -12.76 6.94
CA GLU A 71 10.81 -12.96 8.01
C GLU A 71 11.80 -11.79 8.15
N ALA A 72 11.45 -10.61 7.64
CA ALA A 72 12.27 -9.40 7.64
C ALA A 72 11.87 -8.48 8.81
N GLU A 73 11.93 -9.02 10.03
CA GLU A 73 11.39 -8.37 11.24
C GLU A 73 11.96 -6.97 11.49
N PHE A 74 13.28 -6.81 11.36
CA PHE A 74 13.93 -5.51 11.56
C PHE A 74 13.42 -4.45 10.57
N MET A 75 13.27 -4.82 9.29
CA MET A 75 12.72 -3.92 8.27
C MET A 75 11.25 -3.60 8.54
N GLY A 76 10.46 -4.58 8.98
CA GLY A 76 9.06 -4.38 9.36
C GLY A 76 8.89 -3.39 10.52
N VAL A 77 9.72 -3.52 11.56
CA VAL A 77 9.72 -2.58 12.70
C VAL A 77 10.14 -1.19 12.26
N VAL A 78 11.21 -1.05 11.47
CA VAL A 78 11.64 0.25 10.92
C VAL A 78 10.55 0.87 10.05
N GLN A 79 9.86 0.06 9.24
CA GLN A 79 8.75 0.51 8.40
C GLN A 79 7.63 1.13 9.23
N LEU A 80 7.22 0.46 10.31
CA LEU A 80 6.18 0.97 11.20
C LEU A 80 6.63 2.20 11.99
N LEU A 81 7.86 2.21 12.52
CA LEU A 81 8.34 3.34 13.33
C LEU A 81 8.62 4.59 12.50
N VAL A 82 9.32 4.44 11.37
CA VAL A 82 9.80 5.57 10.57
C VAL A 82 8.75 6.02 9.57
N TYR A 83 8.16 5.11 8.79
CA TYR A 83 7.24 5.50 7.72
C TYR A 83 5.84 5.78 8.26
N VAL A 84 5.24 4.81 8.96
CA VAL A 84 3.89 4.98 9.54
C VAL A 84 3.90 6.01 10.66
N GLY A 85 4.90 5.96 11.53
CA GLY A 85 5.04 6.89 12.66
C GLY A 85 5.47 8.29 12.23
N ALA A 86 6.74 8.46 11.83
CA ALA A 86 7.29 9.79 11.61
C ALA A 86 6.85 10.41 10.27
N ILE A 87 7.11 9.74 9.15
CA ILE A 87 6.96 10.33 7.81
C ILE A 87 5.50 10.67 7.52
N THR A 88 4.55 9.77 7.79
CA THR A 88 3.13 10.05 7.49
C THR A 88 2.60 11.23 8.31
N ILE A 89 2.98 11.35 9.58
CA ILE A 89 2.59 12.49 10.41
C ILE A 89 3.20 13.80 9.87
N LEU A 90 4.49 13.79 9.53
CA LEU A 90 5.15 14.94 8.89
C LEU A 90 4.46 15.34 7.58
N PHE A 91 4.08 14.35 6.77
CA PHE A 91 3.40 14.57 5.50
C PHE A 91 2.01 15.19 5.72
N ALA A 92 1.23 14.65 6.66
CA ALA A 92 -0.08 15.17 7.02
C ALA A 92 -0.01 16.63 7.51
N PHE A 93 0.94 16.94 8.41
CA PHE A 93 1.15 18.30 8.88
C PHE A 93 1.62 19.25 7.77
N SER A 94 2.57 18.83 6.94
CA SER A 94 3.11 19.61 5.81
C SER A 94 2.00 20.03 4.84
N ILE A 95 1.14 19.09 4.48
CA ILE A 95 -0.01 19.31 3.60
C ILE A 95 -1.02 20.27 4.23
N MET A 96 -1.34 20.08 5.51
CA MET A 96 -2.30 20.92 6.21
C MET A 96 -1.82 22.38 6.28
N LEU A 97 -0.53 22.59 6.58
CA LEU A 97 0.08 23.91 6.64
C LEU A 97 0.08 24.59 5.25
N THR A 98 0.48 23.85 4.21
CA THR A 98 0.52 24.34 2.84
C THR A 98 -0.87 24.76 2.35
N ARG A 99 -1.93 23.99 2.64
CA ARG A 99 -3.30 24.34 2.26
C ARG A 99 -3.77 25.64 2.92
N ARG A 100 -3.49 25.83 4.22
CA ARG A 100 -3.88 27.05 4.95
C ARG A 100 -3.21 28.30 4.39
N TYR A 101 -1.96 28.19 3.93
CA TYR A 101 -1.25 29.30 3.30
C TYR A 101 -1.90 29.74 1.98
N ILE A 102 -2.24 28.78 1.10
CA ILE A 102 -2.86 29.07 -0.20
C ILE A 102 -4.25 29.69 -0.02
N VAL A 103 -5.06 29.19 0.92
CA VAL A 103 -6.43 29.71 1.16
C VAL A 103 -6.40 31.16 1.66
N LYS A 104 -5.42 31.55 2.48
CA LYS A 104 -5.34 32.90 3.03
C LYS A 104 -4.88 33.96 2.01
N SER A 105 -4.04 33.57 1.04
CA SER A 105 -3.44 34.51 0.10
C SER A 105 -4.36 34.95 -1.05
N GLY A 106 -5.55 34.36 -1.20
CA GLY A 106 -6.55 34.73 -2.21
C GLY A 106 -7.70 35.61 -1.70
N GLY A 107 -7.68 35.99 -0.41
CA GLY A 107 -8.76 36.76 0.24
C GLY A 107 -8.43 38.21 0.58
N ASP A 108 -7.17 38.65 0.36
CA ASP A 108 -6.69 39.99 0.75
C ASP A 108 -6.50 40.93 -0.46
N SER A 109 -7.03 40.60 -1.65
CA SER A 109 -6.90 41.44 -2.87
C SER A 109 -8.14 42.30 -3.19
N ASP A 110 -9.19 42.22 -2.38
CA ASP A 110 -10.48 42.89 -2.62
C ASP A 110 -10.75 44.08 -1.66
N GLU A 111 -9.72 44.63 -1.00
CA GLU A 111 -9.79 45.91 -0.27
C GLU A 111 -9.00 47.04 -0.96
#